data_AF-A0A7W0Y0Z6-F1
#
_entry.id   AF-A0A7W0Y0Z6-F1
#
_cell.length_a   1.000
_cell.length_b   1.000
_cell.length_c   1.000
_cell.angle_alpha   90.00
_cell.angle_beta   90.00
_cell.angle_gamma   90.00
#
_symmetry.space_group_name_H-M   'P 1'
#
loop_
_entity.id
_entity.type
_entity.pdbx_description
1 polymer ?
#
loop_
_entity_poly.entity_id
_entity_poly.type
_entity_poly.pdbx_seq_one_letter_code
_entity_poly.pdbx_strand_id
1 'polypeptide(L)'
;MPTVSASAIERSFATSHATMALVLFVVPGILAMLVEPIVFLYADRYPRAWFIRGGITLMAGAAILAAIAPNPIVLSIAVALAWIGTGASVSLAQATLVDRTPEQRGRTMARWTMLSTAGDLAGPLLLGGLAFVGLGWRAGYLVMGGLLAIAAVVTWMTQVPSGRGTDD
;
A
#
# COMPACT_ATOMS: atom_id res chain seq x y z
N MET A 1 4.04 -50.84 23.09
CA MET A 1 4.98 -49.74 23.36
C MET A 1 4.68 -48.59 22.41
N PRO A 2 3.70 -47.72 22.73
CA PRO A 2 3.45 -46.50 21.99
C PRO A 2 4.42 -45.41 22.48
N THR A 3 5.12 -44.74 21.58
CA THR A 3 5.67 -43.37 21.73
C THR A 3 6.45 -43.06 20.46
N VAL A 4 5.71 -42.95 19.37
CA VAL A 4 6.12 -42.27 18.14
C VAL A 4 6.29 -40.79 18.50
N SER A 5 7.43 -40.51 19.11
CA SER A 5 7.95 -39.20 19.50
C SER A 5 8.43 -38.39 18.29
N ALA A 6 8.64 -39.06 17.16
CA ALA A 6 9.16 -38.47 15.93
C ALA A 6 8.09 -37.74 15.09
N SER A 7 6.80 -38.10 15.21
CA SER A 7 5.75 -37.59 14.31
C SER A 7 5.11 -36.26 14.74
N ALA A 8 5.13 -35.83 16.00
CA ALA A 8 4.58 -34.51 16.36
C ALA A 8 5.63 -33.38 16.38
N ILE A 9 6.88 -33.66 16.05
CA ILE A 9 7.93 -32.65 15.78
C ILE A 9 7.60 -31.86 14.49
N GLU A 10 6.67 -32.39 13.68
CA GLU A 10 5.70 -31.68 12.84
C GLU A 10 5.16 -30.35 13.44
N ARG A 11 5.30 -30.10 14.76
CA ARG A 11 4.76 -28.90 15.42
C ARG A 11 5.79 -27.84 15.83
N SER A 12 7.09 -28.10 15.70
CA SER A 12 8.11 -27.30 16.42
C SER A 12 8.93 -26.29 15.60
N PHE A 13 9.15 -26.46 14.29
CA PHE A 13 10.10 -25.60 13.56
C PHE A 13 9.67 -25.05 12.19
N ALA A 14 8.52 -25.47 11.64
CA ALA A 14 7.86 -24.70 10.57
C ALA A 14 7.09 -23.47 11.12
N THR A 15 6.93 -23.40 12.43
CA THR A 15 6.15 -22.40 13.17
C THR A 15 6.79 -21.01 13.20
N SER A 16 8.11 -20.84 13.12
CA SER A 16 8.68 -19.48 13.09
C SER A 16 8.47 -18.78 11.74
N HIS A 17 8.70 -19.48 10.62
CA HIS A 17 8.48 -18.91 9.29
C HIS A 17 7.00 -18.82 8.93
N ALA A 18 6.18 -19.81 9.30
CA ALA A 18 4.74 -19.77 9.07
C ALA A 18 4.06 -18.67 9.89
N THR A 19 4.43 -18.49 11.17
CA THR A 19 3.91 -17.38 11.99
C THR A 19 4.40 -16.03 11.46
N MET A 20 5.66 -15.90 11.02
CA MET A 20 6.12 -14.66 10.38
C MET A 20 5.35 -14.37 9.08
N ALA A 21 5.10 -15.38 8.24
CA ALA A 21 4.30 -15.22 7.02
C ALA A 21 2.84 -14.88 7.35
N LEU A 22 2.22 -15.55 8.31
CA LEU A 22 0.88 -15.22 8.80
C LEU A 22 0.82 -13.77 9.34
N VAL A 23 1.79 -13.35 10.14
CA VAL A 23 1.84 -12.01 10.70
C VAL A 23 2.14 -10.94 9.65
N LEU A 24 2.87 -11.27 8.57
CA LEU A 24 3.19 -10.33 7.49
C LEU A 24 2.12 -10.27 6.39
N PHE A 25 1.34 -11.32 6.18
CA PHE A 25 0.32 -11.37 5.13
C PHE A 25 -1.12 -11.28 5.66
N VAL A 26 -1.43 -11.96 6.76
CA VAL A 26 -2.81 -12.06 7.27
C VAL A 26 -3.14 -10.92 8.21
N VAL A 27 -2.23 -10.54 9.10
CA VAL A 27 -2.50 -9.44 10.06
C VAL A 27 -2.71 -8.09 9.35
N PRO A 28 -1.91 -7.69 8.35
CA PRO A 28 -2.15 -6.44 7.65
C PRO A 28 -3.45 -6.46 6.84
N GLY A 29 -3.78 -7.59 6.23
CA GLY A 29 -5.02 -7.77 5.48
C GLY A 29 -6.27 -7.67 6.36
N ILE A 30 -6.26 -8.29 7.56
CA ILE A 30 -7.36 -8.18 8.52
C ILE A 30 -7.50 -6.75 9.03
N LEU A 31 -6.39 -6.09 9.37
CA LEU A 31 -6.40 -4.70 9.81
C LEU A 31 -6.94 -3.77 8.71
N ALA A 32 -6.51 -3.98 7.46
CA ALA A 32 -7.03 -3.23 6.32
C ALA A 32 -8.55 -3.48 6.14
N MET A 33 -9.01 -4.73 6.15
CA MET A 33 -10.45 -5.07 6.02
C MET A 33 -11.32 -4.44 7.11
N LEU A 34 -10.81 -4.28 8.33
CA LEU A 34 -11.58 -3.65 9.42
C LEU A 34 -11.63 -2.12 9.29
N VAL A 35 -10.56 -1.51 8.78
CA VAL A 35 -10.41 -0.05 8.72
C VAL A 35 -10.95 0.52 7.41
N GLU A 36 -10.82 -0.21 6.29
CA GLU A 36 -11.30 0.21 4.97
C GLU A 36 -12.77 0.64 4.97
N PRO A 37 -13.75 -0.11 5.51
CA PRO A 37 -15.16 0.30 5.50
C PRO A 37 -15.39 1.65 6.19
N ILE A 38 -14.65 1.91 7.26
CA ILE A 38 -14.74 3.17 8.02
C ILE A 38 -14.17 4.30 7.16
N VAL A 39 -12.99 4.10 6.56
CA VAL A 39 -12.34 5.09 5.71
C VAL A 39 -13.18 5.41 4.47
N PHE A 40 -13.79 4.39 3.83
CA PHE A 40 -14.68 4.58 2.70
C PHE A 40 -15.99 5.27 3.08
N LEU A 41 -16.57 4.97 4.24
CA LEU A 41 -17.76 5.67 4.74
C LEU A 41 -17.50 7.16 4.98
N TYR A 42 -16.31 7.52 5.47
CA TYR A 42 -15.91 8.93 5.59
C TYR A 42 -15.53 9.54 4.24
N ALA A 43 -15.03 8.77 3.27
CA ALA A 43 -14.66 9.26 1.94
C ALA A 43 -15.85 9.82 1.16
N ASP A 44 -17.06 9.29 1.37
CA ASP A 44 -18.29 9.78 0.72
C ASP A 44 -18.75 11.15 1.24
N ARG A 45 -18.29 11.56 2.43
CA ARG A 45 -18.75 12.80 3.10
C ARG A 45 -17.84 14.01 2.89
N TYR A 46 -16.64 13.80 2.34
CA TYR A 46 -15.60 14.81 2.20
C TYR A 46 -15.11 14.91 0.74
N PRO A 47 -14.41 15.99 0.36
CA PRO A 47 -13.98 16.15 -1.02
C PRO A 47 -12.93 15.08 -1.37
N ARG A 48 -13.15 14.35 -2.47
CA ARG A 48 -12.27 13.25 -2.96
C ARG A 48 -10.78 13.61 -2.96
N ALA A 49 -10.46 14.87 -3.28
CA ALA A 49 -9.09 15.40 -3.27
C ALA A 49 -8.37 15.28 -1.91
N TRP A 50 -9.08 15.44 -0.79
CA TRP A 50 -8.50 15.30 0.56
C TRP A 50 -8.14 13.85 0.87
N PHE A 51 -8.96 12.90 0.44
CA PHE A 51 -8.70 11.47 0.63
C PHE A 51 -7.52 10.98 -0.22
N ILE A 52 -7.40 11.47 -1.45
CA ILE A 52 -6.23 11.15 -2.29
C ILE A 52 -4.94 11.67 -1.65
N ARG A 53 -4.91 12.94 -1.24
CA ARG A 53 -3.74 13.55 -0.58
C ARG A 53 -3.40 12.89 0.75
N GLY A 54 -4.43 12.66 1.58
CA GLY A 54 -4.29 11.99 2.87
C GLY A 54 -3.78 10.55 2.71
N GLY A 55 -4.31 9.80 1.74
CA GLY A 55 -3.89 8.44 1.44
C GLY A 55 -2.43 8.35 1.00
N ILE A 56 -1.99 9.22 0.08
CA ILE A 56 -0.59 9.26 -0.37
C ILE A 56 0.35 9.66 0.80
N THR A 57 -0.06 10.63 1.60
CA THR A 57 0.71 11.06 2.79
C THR A 57 0.82 9.92 3.82
N LEU A 58 -0.27 9.19 4.04
CA LEU A 58 -0.30 8.02 4.92
C LEU A 58 0.63 6.91 4.39
N MET A 59 0.59 6.63 3.09
CA MET A 59 1.49 5.66 2.47
C MET A 59 2.96 6.05 2.63
N ALA A 60 3.29 7.34 2.44
CA ALA A 60 4.65 7.84 2.64
C ALA A 60 5.13 7.61 4.08
N GLY A 61 4.32 8.00 5.07
CA GLY A 61 4.61 7.79 6.48
C GLY A 61 4.72 6.31 6.85
N ALA A 62 3.82 5.48 6.32
CA ALA A 62 3.82 4.04 6.51
C ALA A 62 5.08 3.36 5.93
N ALA A 63 5.51 3.76 4.74
CA ALA A 63 6.74 3.23 4.14
C ALA A 63 7.99 3.63 4.94
N ILE A 64 8.07 4.87 5.43
CA ILE A 64 9.16 5.32 6.30
C ILE A 64 9.14 4.55 7.63
N LEU A 65 7.96 4.35 8.22
CA LEU A 65 7.79 3.56 9.44
C LEU A 65 8.23 2.10 9.24
N ALA A 66 7.90 1.49 8.10
CA ALA A 66 8.33 0.14 7.73
C ALA A 66 9.85 0.05 7.64
N ALA A 67 10.52 1.07 7.09
CA ALA A 67 11.98 1.10 7.01
C ALA A 67 12.68 1.14 8.38
N ILE A 68 12.10 1.84 9.36
CA ILE A 68 12.66 1.95 10.71
C ILE A 68 12.08 0.94 11.70
N ALA A 69 11.20 0.04 11.26
CA ALA A 69 10.46 -0.89 12.11
C ALA A 69 11.38 -1.80 12.98
N PRO A 70 11.39 -1.66 14.32
CA PRO A 70 12.31 -2.40 15.18
C PRO A 70 11.87 -3.86 15.41
N ASN A 71 10.61 -4.19 15.12
CA ASN A 71 10.06 -5.52 15.31
C ASN A 71 8.99 -5.84 14.23
N PRO A 72 8.63 -7.12 14.04
CA PRO A 72 7.67 -7.55 13.03
C PRO A 72 6.27 -6.95 13.21
N ILE A 73 5.84 -6.66 14.44
CA ILE A 73 4.52 -6.10 14.72
C ILE A 73 4.43 -4.67 14.15
N VAL A 74 5.45 -3.84 14.40
CA VAL A 74 5.52 -2.47 13.84
C VAL A 74 5.55 -2.52 12.32
N LEU A 75 6.27 -3.47 11.73
CA LEU A 75 6.29 -3.67 10.28
C LEU A 75 4.90 -4.05 9.75
N SER A 76 4.19 -4.98 10.40
CA SER A 76 2.83 -5.36 10.01
C SER A 76 1.84 -4.19 10.10
N ILE A 77 1.93 -3.38 11.15
CA ILE A 77 1.12 -2.16 11.29
C ILE A 77 1.45 -1.18 10.16
N ALA A 78 2.72 -0.95 9.87
CA ALA A 78 3.15 -0.09 8.78
C ALA A 78 2.62 -0.58 7.42
N VAL A 79 2.70 -1.88 7.15
CA VAL A 79 2.13 -2.47 5.93
C VAL A 79 0.62 -2.30 5.88
N ALA A 80 -0.10 -2.52 6.99
CA ALA A 80 -1.54 -2.31 7.06
C ALA A 80 -1.94 -0.87 6.72
N LEU A 81 -1.24 0.12 7.31
CA LEU A 81 -1.45 1.53 7.04
C LEU A 81 -1.18 1.88 5.56
N ALA A 82 -0.13 1.30 4.97
CA ALA A 82 0.17 1.46 3.56
C ALA A 82 -0.97 0.91 2.68
N TRP A 83 -1.55 -0.24 3.01
CA TRP A 83 -2.66 -0.84 2.27
C TRP A 83 -3.91 0.05 2.34
N ILE A 84 -4.27 0.53 3.53
CA ILE A 84 -5.39 1.45 3.72
C ILE A 84 -5.20 2.74 2.90
N GLY A 85 -4.00 3.33 2.97
CA GLY A 85 -3.67 4.53 2.20
C GLY A 85 -3.73 4.29 0.68
N THR A 86 -3.30 3.11 0.23
CA THR A 86 -3.36 2.68 -1.16
C THR A 86 -4.81 2.56 -1.63
N GLY A 87 -5.65 1.82 -0.90
CA GLY A 87 -7.06 1.60 -1.26
C GLY A 87 -7.83 2.91 -1.42
N ALA A 88 -7.66 3.85 -0.50
CA ALA A 88 -8.30 5.16 -0.58
C ALA A 88 -7.75 6.01 -1.73
N SER A 89 -6.43 6.12 -1.87
CA SER A 89 -5.83 7.04 -2.86
C SER A 89 -5.93 6.52 -4.29
N VAL A 90 -5.58 5.26 -4.54
CA VAL A 90 -5.52 4.66 -5.87
C VAL A 90 -6.91 4.52 -6.47
N SER A 91 -7.88 4.02 -5.71
CA SER A 91 -9.26 3.85 -6.19
C SER A 91 -9.92 5.19 -6.52
N LEU A 92 -9.76 6.20 -5.65
CA LEU A 92 -10.29 7.55 -5.89
C LEU A 92 -9.57 8.27 -7.03
N ALA A 93 -8.25 8.10 -7.16
CA ALA A 93 -7.49 8.66 -8.27
C ALA A 93 -7.92 8.04 -9.61
N GLN A 94 -8.07 6.71 -9.65
CA GLN A 94 -8.56 5.99 -10.83
C GLN A 94 -9.97 6.45 -11.21
N ALA A 95 -10.91 6.50 -10.26
CA ALA A 95 -12.27 7.00 -10.51
C ALA A 95 -12.26 8.45 -11.03
N THR A 96 -11.49 9.34 -10.39
CA THR A 96 -11.38 10.74 -10.81
C THR A 96 -10.81 10.88 -12.23
N LEU A 97 -9.86 10.04 -12.61
CA LEU A 97 -9.23 10.07 -13.94
C LEU A 97 -10.22 9.61 -15.04
N VAL A 98 -11.05 8.62 -14.74
CA VAL A 98 -12.13 8.13 -15.62
C VAL A 98 -13.23 9.17 -15.77
N ASP A 99 -13.66 9.75 -14.65
CA ASP A 99 -14.73 10.74 -14.59
C ASP A 99 -14.35 12.01 -15.38
N ARG A 100 -13.07 12.39 -15.40
CA ARG A 100 -12.57 13.53 -16.18
C ARG A 100 -12.43 13.28 -17.68
N THR A 101 -12.35 12.03 -18.10
CA THR A 101 -12.11 11.68 -19.51
C THR A 101 -13.13 10.67 -20.03
N PRO A 102 -14.44 10.97 -19.95
CA PRO A 102 -15.51 10.00 -20.22
C PRO A 102 -15.52 9.50 -21.68
N GLU A 103 -15.09 10.33 -22.63
CA GLU A 103 -15.00 9.98 -24.05
C GLU A 103 -13.80 9.08 -24.37
N GLN A 104 -12.76 9.09 -23.51
CA GLN A 104 -11.50 8.37 -23.72
C GLN A 104 -11.21 7.38 -22.59
N ARG A 105 -12.26 6.85 -21.94
CA ARG A 105 -12.13 5.91 -20.79
C ARG A 105 -11.22 4.73 -21.11
N GLY A 106 -11.38 4.12 -22.29
CA GLY A 106 -10.54 3.00 -22.72
C GLY A 106 -9.06 3.35 -22.82
N ARG A 107 -8.73 4.49 -23.44
CA ARG A 107 -7.34 4.97 -23.56
C ARG A 107 -6.74 5.36 -22.21
N THR A 108 -7.56 5.96 -21.36
CA THR A 108 -7.18 6.38 -20.01
C THR A 108 -6.88 5.16 -19.13
N MET A 109 -7.73 4.14 -19.17
CA MET A 109 -7.51 2.86 -18.49
C MET A 109 -6.31 2.11 -19.05
N ALA A 110 -6.10 2.12 -20.37
CA ALA A 110 -4.91 1.49 -20.96
C ALA A 110 -3.61 2.14 -20.41
N ARG A 111 -3.56 3.48 -20.33
CA ARG A 111 -2.42 4.20 -19.74
C ARG A 111 -2.25 3.90 -18.25
N TRP A 112 -3.36 3.85 -17.51
CA TRP A 112 -3.37 3.50 -16.09
C TRP A 112 -2.80 2.10 -15.86
N THR A 113 -3.30 1.10 -16.60
CA THR A 113 -2.81 -0.28 -16.52
C THR A 113 -1.34 -0.38 -16.91
N MET A 114 -0.92 0.26 -18.01
CA MET A 114 0.50 0.27 -18.42
C MET A 114 1.40 0.83 -17.31
N LEU A 115 0.99 1.93 -16.67
CA LEU A 115 1.74 2.54 -15.57
C LEU A 115 1.77 1.62 -14.33
N SER A 116 0.64 0.98 -14.00
CA SER A 116 0.57 0.00 -12.91
C SER A 116 1.51 -1.17 -13.15
N THR A 117 1.45 -1.78 -14.33
CA THR A 117 2.32 -2.91 -14.69
C THR A 117 3.80 -2.53 -14.69
N ALA A 118 4.13 -1.31 -15.15
CA ALA A 118 5.50 -0.80 -15.05
C ALA A 118 5.94 -0.67 -13.58
N GLY A 119 5.07 -0.21 -12.68
CA GLY A 119 5.31 -0.16 -11.25
C GLY A 119 5.50 -1.55 -10.63
N ASP A 120 4.65 -2.51 -11.00
CA ASP A 120 4.70 -3.89 -10.52
C ASP A 120 5.99 -4.61 -10.91
N LEU A 121 6.59 -4.24 -12.05
CA LEU A 121 7.90 -4.73 -12.48
C LEU A 121 9.05 -3.95 -11.82
N ALA A 122 8.92 -2.62 -11.72
CA ALA A 122 9.95 -1.76 -11.16
C ALA A 122 10.19 -2.05 -9.67
N GLY A 123 9.15 -2.38 -8.90
CA GLY A 123 9.26 -2.67 -7.46
C GLY A 123 10.21 -3.83 -7.14
N PRO A 124 9.95 -5.05 -7.63
CA PRO A 124 10.84 -6.20 -7.44
C PRO A 124 12.24 -5.99 -8.03
N LEU A 125 12.36 -5.30 -9.17
CA LEU A 125 13.67 -5.00 -9.77
C LEU A 125 14.49 -4.06 -8.90
N LEU A 126 13.87 -3.01 -8.34
CA LEU A 126 14.52 -2.12 -7.37
C LEU A 126 14.95 -2.89 -6.12
N LEU A 127 14.08 -3.73 -5.56
CA LEU A 127 14.41 -4.55 -4.39
C LEU A 127 15.54 -5.54 -4.68
N GLY A 128 15.52 -6.21 -5.83
CA GLY A 128 16.58 -7.11 -6.27
C GLY A 128 17.90 -6.38 -6.49
N GLY A 129 17.87 -5.20 -7.11
CA GLY A 129 19.04 -4.35 -7.30
C GLY A 129 19.63 -3.85 -5.98
N LEU A 130 18.78 -3.41 -5.04
CA LEU A 130 19.23 -2.99 -3.70
C LEU A 130 19.86 -4.16 -2.94
N ALA A 131 19.24 -5.34 -3.00
CA ALA A 131 19.80 -6.56 -2.41
C ALA A 131 21.16 -6.92 -3.03
N PHE A 132 21.35 -6.73 -4.33
CA PHE A 132 22.64 -6.96 -5.01
C PHE A 132 23.77 -6.04 -4.49
N VAL A 133 23.44 -4.78 -4.14
CA VAL A 133 24.40 -3.80 -3.59
C VAL A 133 24.55 -3.94 -2.06
N GLY A 134 23.90 -4.93 -1.44
CA GLY A 134 23.93 -5.15 0.01
C GLY A 134 23.04 -4.20 0.82
N LEU A 135 22.25 -3.37 0.13
CA LEU A 135 21.25 -2.50 0.73
C LEU A 135 19.98 -3.34 0.98
N GLY A 136 19.81 -3.82 2.21
CA GLY A 136 18.68 -4.69 2.57
C GLY A 136 17.29 -4.05 2.36
N TRP A 137 16.24 -4.84 2.61
CA TRP A 137 14.82 -4.46 2.40
C TRP A 137 14.41 -3.10 3.01
N ARG A 138 15.08 -2.65 4.07
CA ARG A 138 14.84 -1.35 4.72
C ARG A 138 15.14 -0.17 3.79
N ALA A 139 16.20 -0.28 2.98
CA ALA A 139 16.53 0.73 1.97
C ALA A 139 15.45 0.81 0.89
N GLY A 140 14.85 -0.32 0.52
CA GLY A 140 13.70 -0.36 -0.40
C GLY A 140 12.51 0.44 0.13
N TYR A 141 12.16 0.24 1.39
CA TYR A 141 11.09 1.03 2.04
C TYR A 141 11.45 2.51 2.19
N LEU A 142 12.71 2.88 2.43
CA LEU A 142 13.13 4.28 2.45
C LEU A 142 13.00 4.94 1.09
N VAL A 143 13.45 4.28 0.02
CA VAL A 143 13.32 4.79 -1.35
C VAL A 143 11.85 4.96 -1.71
N MET A 144 11.02 3.94 -1.43
CA MET A 144 9.58 4.01 -1.65
C MET A 144 8.94 5.15 -0.84
N GLY A 145 9.27 5.27 0.44
CA GLY A 145 8.79 6.33 1.31
C GLY A 145 9.19 7.72 0.82
N GLY A 146 10.42 7.87 0.32
CA GLY A 146 10.90 9.11 -0.30
C GLY A 146 10.12 9.48 -1.57
N LEU A 147 9.92 8.52 -2.47
CA LEU A 147 9.14 8.73 -3.69
C LEU A 147 7.68 9.11 -3.38
N LEU A 148 7.07 8.43 -2.41
CA LEU A 148 5.71 8.75 -1.94
C LEU A 148 5.63 10.09 -1.23
N ALA A 149 6.66 10.48 -0.48
CA ALA A 149 6.72 11.79 0.15
C ALA A 149 6.80 12.91 -0.89
N ILE A 150 7.61 12.73 -1.95
CA ILE A 150 7.65 13.66 -3.09
C ILE A 150 6.27 13.73 -3.76
N ALA A 151 5.63 12.58 -4.01
CA ALA A 151 4.30 12.54 -4.60
C ALA A 151 3.24 13.23 -3.71
N ALA A 152 3.32 13.04 -2.39
CA ALA A 152 2.50 13.75 -1.42
C ALA A 152 2.70 15.26 -1.57
N VAL A 153 3.94 15.74 -1.52
CA VAL A 153 4.26 17.17 -1.65
C VAL A 153 3.72 17.73 -2.97
N VAL A 154 3.93 17.05 -4.10
CA VAL A 154 3.42 17.48 -5.41
C VAL A 154 1.90 17.52 -5.44
N THR A 155 1.20 16.53 -4.87
CA THR A 155 -0.27 16.49 -4.83
C THR A 155 -0.89 17.51 -3.87
N TRP A 156 -0.13 17.97 -2.87
CA TRP A 156 -0.49 19.10 -2.01
C TRP A 156 -0.25 20.44 -2.70
N MET A 157 0.82 20.56 -3.49
CA MET A 157 1.15 21.76 -4.27
C MET A 157 0.23 21.94 -5.49
N THR A 158 -0.23 20.84 -6.08
CA THR A 158 -1.18 20.87 -7.20
C THR A 158 -2.61 20.91 -6.67
N GLN A 159 -3.41 21.85 -7.20
CA GLN A 159 -4.85 21.81 -6.96
C GLN A 159 -5.38 20.56 -7.66
N VAL A 160 -5.84 19.56 -6.90
CA VAL A 160 -6.66 18.48 -7.46
C VAL A 160 -8.05 19.09 -7.60
N PRO A 161 -8.57 19.34 -8.83
CA PRO A 161 -9.88 19.93 -9.00
C PRO A 161 -10.91 19.13 -8.21
N SER A 162 -11.51 19.76 -7.22
CA SER A 162 -12.61 19.23 -6.45
C SER A 162 -13.80 19.09 -7.38
N GLY A 163 -14.05 17.87 -7.86
CA GLY A 163 -15.28 17.51 -8.54
C GLY A 163 -16.44 17.57 -7.55
N ARG A 164 -16.89 18.78 -7.23
CA ARG A 164 -18.30 19.00 -6.95
C ARG A 164 -18.90 19.36 -8.31
N GLY A 165 -19.68 18.42 -8.86
CA GLY A 165 -20.82 18.85 -9.65
C GLY A 165 -21.69 19.64 -8.70
N THR A 166 -21.54 20.96 -8.71
CA THR A 166 -22.65 21.84 -8.41
C THR A 166 -23.47 21.82 -9.68
N ASP A 167 -24.62 21.15 -9.61
CA ASP A 167 -25.76 21.49 -10.44
C ASP A 167 -25.95 23.00 -10.37
N ASP A 168 -25.94 23.64 -11.55
CA ASP A 168 -26.87 24.68 -12.00
C ASP A 168 -26.56 25.03 -13.48
#